data_AF-A0A6J4MFM1-F1
#
_entry.id   AF-A0A6J4MFM1-F1
#
_cell.length_a   1.000
_cell.length_b   1.000
_cell.length_c   1.000
_cell.angle_alpha   90.00
_cell.angle_beta   90.00
_cell.angle_gamma   90.00
#
_symmetry.space_group_name_H-M   'P 1'
#
loop_
_entity.id
_entity.type
_entity.pdbx_description
1 polymer ?
#
loop_
_entity_poly.entity_id
_entity_poly.type
_entity_poly.pdbx_seq_one_letter_code
_entity_poly.pdbx_strand_id
1 'polypeptide(L)'
;MSQSNETPRAPRSSDGDRRGNERRRVERRAPVPVWRRPWAFAGYGVAAALLGVFLFGGGGGGENARPSNDAPMVTRAPGGPAVPLPDTGAAATPATTGAAEAAFGAAGYERLVLQGAAARGRMVRAELYCEQPTSYQVRTNVTAEPVVAALTDNGRIPAAACKWGGANDPRREDFLLLVPKELAGVFSSAPVTSDEFQRRRRMVATVEWVGPSEALSLRTAGVFRGMAR
;
A
#
# COMPACT_ATOMS: atom_id res chain seq x y z
N MET A 1 69.23 -15.98 -75.89
CA MET A 1 67.94 -16.27 -76.57
C MET A 1 67.04 -16.93 -75.54
N SER A 2 65.84 -16.50 -75.19
CA SER A 2 64.96 -15.35 -75.42
C SER A 2 63.97 -15.47 -74.24
N GLN A 3 63.87 -14.48 -73.36
CA GLN A 3 62.90 -13.38 -73.43
C GLN A 3 61.43 -13.83 -73.27
N SER A 4 60.79 -13.26 -72.22
CA SER A 4 59.39 -12.79 -72.14
C SER A 4 58.27 -13.85 -72.17
N ASN A 5 57.09 -13.67 -71.56
CA ASN A 5 56.44 -12.49 -71.02
C ASN A 5 55.34 -12.87 -70.03
N GLU A 6 55.01 -11.91 -69.18
CA GLU A 6 53.87 -11.85 -68.28
C GLU A 6 52.54 -12.20 -68.94
N THR A 7 51.65 -12.84 -68.18
CA THR A 7 50.23 -12.49 -68.20
C THR A 7 49.56 -12.83 -66.87
N PRO A 8 49.29 -11.85 -65.98
CA PRO A 8 48.30 -12.00 -64.93
C PRO A 8 47.11 -11.07 -65.23
N ARG A 9 45.99 -11.63 -65.67
CA ARG A 9 44.61 -11.21 -65.29
C ARG A 9 43.56 -11.88 -66.16
N ALA A 10 42.71 -12.65 -65.51
CA ALA A 10 41.27 -12.51 -65.69
C ALA A 10 40.67 -12.41 -64.28
N PRO A 11 40.03 -11.30 -63.89
CA PRO A 11 39.20 -11.32 -62.69
C PRO A 11 38.00 -12.20 -63.00
N ARG A 12 37.86 -13.33 -62.29
CA ARG A 12 36.56 -13.99 -62.22
C ARG A 12 35.60 -13.01 -61.57
N SER A 13 34.73 -12.49 -62.41
CA SER A 13 33.54 -11.77 -62.03
C SER A 13 32.65 -12.64 -61.15
N SER A 14 31.92 -11.96 -60.26
CA SER A 14 30.72 -12.44 -59.61
C SER A 14 30.88 -13.39 -58.41
N ASP A 15 31.63 -12.96 -57.40
CA ASP A 15 31.35 -13.33 -56.00
C ASP A 15 30.76 -12.14 -55.22
N GLY A 16 29.82 -11.45 -55.88
CA GLY A 16 28.99 -10.41 -55.27
C GLY A 16 27.65 -10.98 -54.84
N ASP A 17 27.26 -10.69 -53.60
CA ASP A 17 25.87 -10.63 -53.16
C ASP A 17 25.08 -11.92 -52.89
N ARG A 18 25.64 -12.84 -52.10
CA ARG A 18 24.78 -13.72 -51.28
C ARG A 18 24.24 -13.04 -50.01
N ARG A 19 24.86 -11.95 -49.53
CA ARG A 19 24.44 -11.26 -48.29
C ARG A 19 23.28 -10.27 -48.48
N GLY A 20 23.04 -9.81 -49.71
CA GLY A 20 21.96 -8.85 -50.01
C GLY A 20 20.57 -9.49 -50.15
N ASN A 21 20.51 -10.75 -50.55
CA ASN A 21 19.24 -11.43 -50.83
C ASN A 21 18.53 -11.96 -49.57
N GLU A 22 19.25 -12.12 -48.47
CA GLU A 22 18.68 -12.54 -47.18
C GLU A 22 17.89 -11.41 -46.51
N ARG A 23 18.32 -10.14 -46.69
CA ARG A 23 17.58 -8.99 -46.15
C ARG A 23 16.23 -8.76 -46.84
N ARG A 24 16.11 -9.07 -48.14
CA ARG A 24 14.85 -8.88 -48.89
C ARG A 24 13.77 -9.93 -48.62
N ARG A 25 14.10 -11.04 -47.95
CA ARG A 25 13.10 -12.08 -47.58
C ARG A 25 12.47 -11.87 -46.21
N VAL A 26 13.03 -11.00 -45.36
CA VAL A 26 12.45 -10.70 -44.03
C VAL A 26 11.31 -9.68 -44.13
N GLU A 27 11.26 -8.87 -45.19
CA GLU A 27 10.25 -7.82 -45.38
C GLU A 27 8.89 -8.30 -45.90
N ARG A 28 8.73 -9.60 -46.21
CA ARG A 28 7.44 -10.19 -46.65
C ARG A 28 6.76 -11.04 -45.58
N ARG A 29 6.94 -10.73 -44.29
CA ARG A 29 6.02 -11.23 -43.26
C ARG A 29 4.86 -10.24 -43.16
N ALA A 30 3.67 -10.70 -43.54
CA ALA A 30 2.42 -9.97 -43.34
C ALA A 30 2.38 -9.40 -41.90
N PRO A 31 1.89 -8.17 -41.71
CA PRO A 31 1.82 -7.58 -40.38
C PRO A 31 1.05 -8.52 -39.46
N VAL A 32 1.58 -8.74 -38.25
CA VAL A 32 0.94 -9.60 -37.24
C VAL A 32 -0.50 -9.11 -37.07
N PRO A 33 -1.51 -9.99 -37.23
CA PRO A 33 -2.89 -9.58 -37.17
C PRO A 33 -3.19 -8.93 -35.83
N VAL A 34 -4.01 -7.88 -35.86
CA VAL A 34 -4.22 -6.94 -34.74
C VAL A 34 -4.65 -7.67 -33.46
N TRP A 35 -5.36 -8.80 -33.59
CA TRP A 35 -5.82 -9.65 -32.50
C TRP A 35 -4.73 -10.46 -31.78
N ARG A 36 -3.47 -10.48 -32.25
CA ARG A 36 -2.33 -11.11 -31.57
C ARG A 36 -1.33 -10.11 -30.98
N ARG A 37 -1.65 -8.83 -30.94
CA ARG A 37 -0.81 -7.81 -30.28
C ARG A 37 -1.02 -7.87 -28.75
N PRO A 38 0.03 -7.74 -27.92
CA PRO A 38 -0.08 -7.82 -26.46
C PRO A 38 -1.04 -6.76 -25.86
N TRP A 39 -1.26 -5.64 -26.55
CA TRP A 39 -2.19 -4.61 -26.10
C TRP A 39 -3.67 -4.98 -26.32
N ALA A 40 -3.96 -5.99 -27.16
CA ALA A 40 -5.33 -6.49 -27.36
C ALA A 40 -5.83 -7.26 -26.11
N PHE A 41 -4.94 -7.89 -25.35
CA PHE A 41 -5.30 -8.56 -24.09
C PHE A 41 -5.77 -7.57 -23.00
N ALA A 42 -5.28 -6.33 -23.03
CA ALA A 42 -5.77 -5.28 -22.15
C ALA A 42 -7.23 -4.91 -22.45
N GLY A 43 -7.64 -4.96 -23.72
CA GLY A 43 -9.02 -4.69 -24.14
C GLY A 43 -10.01 -5.76 -23.68
N TYR A 44 -9.65 -7.05 -23.82
CA TYR A 44 -10.50 -8.15 -23.34
C TYR A 44 -10.61 -8.19 -21.80
N GLY A 45 -9.54 -7.86 -21.08
CA GLY A 45 -9.56 -7.79 -19.62
C GLY A 45 -10.48 -6.69 -19.08
N VAL A 46 -10.47 -5.50 -19.70
CA VAL A 46 -11.35 -4.39 -19.33
C VAL A 46 -12.82 -4.70 -19.66
N ALA A 47 -13.09 -5.32 -20.82
CA ALA A 47 -14.45 -5.71 -21.19
C ALA A 47 -15.02 -6.78 -20.24
N ALA A 48 -14.22 -7.76 -19.83
CA ALA A 48 -14.64 -8.79 -18.86
C ALA A 48 -14.90 -8.20 -17.46
N ALA A 49 -14.09 -7.23 -17.02
CA ALA A 49 -14.29 -6.54 -15.74
C ALA A 49 -15.58 -5.70 -15.73
N LEU A 50 -15.87 -4.99 -16.83
CA LEU A 50 -17.10 -4.20 -16.96
C LEU A 50 -18.35 -5.09 -17.01
N LEU A 51 -18.29 -6.24 -17.69
CA LEU A 51 -19.40 -7.18 -17.74
C LEU A 51 -19.67 -7.84 -16.37
N GLY A 52 -18.61 -8.11 -15.59
CA GLY A 52 -18.72 -8.57 -14.20
C GLY A 52 -19.40 -7.57 -13.28
N VAL A 53 -19.07 -6.27 -13.39
CA VAL A 53 -19.73 -5.21 -12.60
C VAL A 53 -21.20 -5.05 -12.98
N PHE A 54 -21.55 -5.20 -14.27
CA PHE A 54 -22.94 -5.07 -14.71
C PHE A 54 -23.80 -6.27 -14.28
N LEU A 55 -23.24 -7.49 -14.28
CA LEU A 55 -23.95 -8.70 -13.84
C LEU A 55 -24.06 -8.82 -12.32
N PHE A 56 -23.05 -8.39 -11.56
CA PHE A 56 -23.07 -8.47 -10.09
C PHE A 56 -23.58 -7.20 -9.39
N GLY A 57 -23.63 -6.07 -10.08
CA GLY A 57 -24.11 -4.79 -9.54
C GLY A 57 -25.59 -4.49 -9.80
N GLY A 58 -26.31 -5.37 -10.51
CA GLY A 58 -27.67 -5.13 -11.01
C GLY A 58 -28.83 -5.71 -10.19
N GLY A 59 -28.63 -6.05 -8.91
CA GLY A 59 -29.67 -6.63 -8.06
C GLY A 59 -29.74 -5.97 -6.68
N GLY A 60 -30.63 -4.99 -6.51
CA GLY A 60 -30.87 -4.38 -5.20
C GLY A 60 -31.75 -3.13 -5.23
N GLY A 61 -32.90 -3.21 -5.89
CA GLY A 61 -33.99 -2.25 -5.74
C GLY A 61 -35.03 -2.76 -4.74
N GLY A 62 -35.58 -1.85 -3.93
CA GLY A 62 -36.70 -2.10 -3.01
C GLY A 62 -36.26 -2.78 -1.68
N GLU A 63 -36.80 -2.52 -0.50
CA GLU A 63 -38.10 -1.99 -0.07
C GLU A 63 -38.01 -1.46 1.36
N ASN A 64 -38.96 -0.59 1.70
CA ASN A 64 -39.23 -0.05 3.02
C ASN A 64 -39.59 -1.15 4.04
N ALA A 65 -38.98 -1.13 5.23
CA ALA A 65 -39.60 -1.66 6.46
C ALA A 65 -38.87 -1.17 7.74
N ARG A 66 -39.42 -0.14 8.38
CA ARG A 66 -39.58 -0.07 9.85
C ARG A 66 -41.05 -0.46 10.12
N PRO A 67 -41.47 -1.00 11.29
CA PRO A 67 -40.96 -0.67 12.63
C PRO A 67 -40.95 -1.84 13.68
N SER A 68 -40.56 -1.45 14.92
CA SER A 68 -40.95 -2.01 16.23
C SER A 68 -40.33 -3.32 16.74
N ASN A 69 -39.66 -3.26 17.89
CA ASN A 69 -40.19 -3.90 19.10
C ASN A 69 -39.47 -3.47 20.39
N ASP A 70 -40.30 -3.40 21.42
CA ASP A 70 -40.03 -3.04 22.81
C ASP A 70 -39.03 -3.97 23.53
N ALA A 71 -38.37 -3.36 24.53
CA ALA A 71 -37.75 -3.84 25.77
C ALA A 71 -37.89 -5.35 26.17
N PRO A 72 -36.96 -5.94 26.98
CA PRO A 72 -36.36 -5.29 28.16
C PRO A 72 -34.90 -5.60 28.51
N MET A 73 -34.36 -4.74 29.39
CA MET A 73 -33.16 -4.97 30.23
C MET A 73 -33.17 -6.38 30.85
N VAL A 74 -32.09 -7.13 30.68
CA VAL A 74 -31.80 -8.31 31.50
C VAL A 74 -30.63 -8.01 32.43
N THR A 75 -30.96 -8.19 33.70
CA THR A 75 -30.18 -8.07 34.92
C THR A 75 -28.96 -8.99 34.96
N ARG A 76 -27.88 -8.46 35.52
CA ARG A 76 -26.68 -9.19 35.96
C ARG A 76 -27.04 -10.13 37.11
N ALA A 77 -26.65 -11.39 37.03
CA ALA A 77 -26.64 -12.34 38.15
C ALA A 77 -25.24 -12.99 38.32
N PRO A 78 -24.83 -13.33 39.55
CA PRO A 78 -23.45 -13.69 39.87
C PRO A 78 -23.17 -15.20 39.79
N GLY A 79 -21.90 -15.53 39.55
CA GLY A 79 -21.18 -16.73 40.05
C GLY A 79 -21.78 -18.12 39.79
N GLY A 80 -21.16 -18.88 38.87
CA GLY A 80 -21.33 -20.34 38.74
C GLY A 80 -20.07 -20.98 38.13
N PRO A 81 -19.76 -22.25 38.44
CA PRO A 81 -18.39 -22.77 38.52
C PRO A 81 -17.76 -23.13 37.17
N ALA A 82 -16.42 -23.10 37.17
CA ALA A 82 -15.55 -23.33 36.03
C ALA A 82 -15.76 -24.69 35.35
N VAL A 83 -16.02 -24.64 34.05
CA VAL A 83 -15.87 -25.78 33.13
C VAL A 83 -14.52 -25.59 32.42
N PRO A 84 -13.60 -26.57 32.44
CA PRO A 84 -12.35 -26.47 31.70
C PRO A 84 -12.63 -26.76 30.22
N LEU A 85 -12.48 -25.76 29.36
CA LEU A 85 -12.34 -25.95 27.92
C LEU A 85 -10.86 -25.82 27.52
N PRO A 86 -10.38 -26.60 26.53
CA PRO A 86 -8.97 -26.80 26.26
C PRO A 86 -8.29 -25.55 25.68
N ASP A 87 -7.02 -25.38 26.05
CA ASP A 87 -6.07 -24.40 25.51
C ASP A 87 -6.08 -24.36 23.97
N THR A 88 -6.83 -23.45 23.39
CA THR A 88 -6.46 -22.83 22.10
C THR A 88 -5.54 -21.65 22.42
N GLY A 89 -4.26 -21.97 22.55
CA GLY A 89 -3.18 -21.01 22.68
C GLY A 89 -3.18 -20.02 21.53
N ALA A 90 -3.58 -18.79 21.84
CA ALA A 90 -2.82 -17.56 21.66
C ALA A 90 -3.78 -16.40 21.98
N ALA A 91 -4.05 -16.21 23.26
CA ALA A 91 -4.50 -14.90 23.71
C ALA A 91 -3.39 -13.92 23.30
N ALA A 92 -3.66 -13.10 22.29
CA ALA A 92 -2.81 -11.99 21.94
C ALA A 92 -2.78 -11.06 23.15
N THR A 93 -1.74 -11.22 23.97
CA THR A 93 -1.45 -10.31 25.06
C THR A 93 -1.28 -8.94 24.42
N PRO A 94 -2.08 -7.92 24.78
CA PRO A 94 -1.79 -6.57 24.34
C PRO A 94 -0.38 -6.24 24.87
N ALA A 95 0.58 -6.09 23.96
CA ALA A 95 1.97 -5.80 24.29
C ALA A 95 2.09 -4.33 24.74
N THR A 96 1.41 -3.98 25.82
CA THR A 96 1.42 -2.66 26.41
C THR A 96 2.47 -2.64 27.52
N THR A 97 3.76 -2.58 27.15
CA THR A 97 4.93 -2.09 27.96
C THR A 97 6.28 -2.49 27.35
N GLY A 98 6.41 -2.57 26.02
CA GLY A 98 7.71 -2.73 25.36
C GLY A 98 8.41 -1.38 25.16
N ALA A 99 9.72 -1.31 25.37
CA ALA A 99 10.52 -0.20 24.85
C ALA A 99 10.27 -0.06 23.35
N ALA A 100 10.05 1.17 22.85
CA ALA A 100 9.71 1.38 21.45
C ALA A 100 10.80 0.81 20.53
N GLU A 101 10.41 -0.10 19.64
CA GLU A 101 11.33 -0.80 18.75
C GLU A 101 11.75 0.10 17.59
N ALA A 102 13.04 0.06 17.21
CA ALA A 102 13.50 0.78 16.03
C ALA A 102 12.93 0.17 14.74
N ALA A 103 12.27 0.99 13.93
CA ALA A 103 11.70 0.63 12.64
C ALA A 103 11.99 1.73 11.61
N PHE A 104 13.25 2.16 11.54
CA PHE A 104 13.69 3.17 10.58
C PHE A 104 13.74 2.59 9.15
N GLY A 105 13.33 3.40 8.16
CA GLY A 105 13.41 3.02 6.73
C GLY A 105 12.34 2.03 6.26
N ALA A 106 12.38 1.70 4.96
CA ALA A 106 11.40 0.83 4.32
C ALA A 106 11.36 -0.60 4.91
N ALA A 107 12.53 -1.19 5.21
CA ALA A 107 12.59 -2.55 5.78
C ALA A 107 11.89 -2.66 7.14
N GLY A 108 11.96 -1.60 7.96
CA GLY A 108 11.25 -1.54 9.24
C GLY A 108 9.73 -1.54 9.06
N TYR A 109 9.24 -0.79 8.06
CA TYR A 109 7.84 -0.76 7.68
C TYR A 109 7.36 -2.10 7.11
N GLU A 110 8.08 -2.66 6.13
CA GLU A 110 7.76 -3.95 5.51
C GLU A 110 7.62 -5.06 6.56
N ARG A 111 8.52 -5.10 7.55
CA ARG A 111 8.44 -6.05 8.65
C ARG A 111 7.16 -5.91 9.48
N LEU A 112 6.72 -4.68 9.77
CA LEU A 112 5.47 -4.43 10.51
C LEU A 112 4.25 -4.85 9.69
N VAL A 113 4.28 -4.60 8.38
CA VAL A 113 3.23 -5.05 7.46
C VAL A 113 3.17 -6.58 7.39
N LEU A 114 4.32 -7.25 7.27
CA LEU A 114 4.40 -8.72 7.23
C LEU A 114 3.93 -9.38 8.53
N GLN A 115 4.17 -8.73 9.68
CA GLN A 115 3.64 -9.19 10.97
C GLN A 115 2.12 -9.00 11.10
N GLY A 116 1.54 -8.08 10.34
CA GLY A 116 0.10 -7.86 10.27
C GLY A 116 -0.54 -7.62 11.63
N ALA A 117 -1.51 -8.46 11.99
CA ALA A 117 -2.26 -8.34 13.24
C ALA A 117 -1.37 -8.48 14.50
N ALA A 118 -0.27 -9.25 14.43
CA ALA A 118 0.65 -9.44 15.55
C ALA A 118 1.45 -8.17 15.87
N ALA A 119 1.56 -7.23 14.93
CA ALA A 119 2.23 -5.95 15.16
C ALA A 119 1.31 -4.88 15.79
N ARG A 120 0.00 -5.12 15.87
CA ARG A 120 -0.96 -4.13 16.38
C ARG A 120 -0.68 -3.77 17.85
N GLY A 121 -0.77 -2.49 18.17
CA GLY A 121 -0.47 -1.93 19.49
C GLY A 121 1.02 -1.84 19.82
N ARG A 122 1.92 -2.25 18.91
CA ARG A 122 3.37 -2.14 19.14
C ARG A 122 3.83 -0.69 19.04
N MET A 123 4.69 -0.30 19.96
CA MET A 123 5.37 0.99 19.95
C MET A 123 6.63 0.90 19.10
N VAL A 124 6.76 1.75 18.10
CA VAL A 124 7.89 1.79 17.18
C VAL A 124 8.46 3.20 17.04
N ARG A 125 9.78 3.28 16.87
CA ARG A 125 10.48 4.51 16.52
C ARG A 125 10.70 4.53 15.02
N ALA A 126 10.18 5.54 14.36
CA ALA A 126 10.20 5.67 12.91
C ALA A 126 10.69 7.06 12.50
N GLU A 127 11.36 7.14 11.35
CA GLU A 127 11.61 8.40 10.67
C GLU A 127 10.50 8.60 9.64
N LEU A 128 9.78 9.72 9.76
CA LEU A 128 8.62 10.05 8.94
C LEU A 128 8.75 11.43 8.31
N TYR A 129 8.20 11.57 7.11
CA TYR A 129 8.09 12.83 6.38
C TYR A 129 6.61 13.13 6.14
N CYS A 130 6.04 13.93 7.03
CA CYS A 130 4.60 14.13 7.14
C CYS A 130 4.13 15.47 6.58
N GLU A 131 2.99 15.49 5.92
CA GLU A 131 2.28 16.73 5.59
C GLU A 131 1.66 17.37 6.84
N GLN A 132 1.06 18.55 6.69
CA GLN A 132 0.31 19.16 7.78
C GLN A 132 -0.93 18.30 8.13
N PRO A 133 -1.31 18.16 9.41
CA PRO A 133 -2.45 17.35 9.78
C PRO A 133 -3.74 17.92 9.17
N THR A 134 -4.54 17.05 8.59
CA THR A 134 -5.86 17.34 8.04
C THR A 134 -6.91 16.48 8.74
N SER A 135 -8.18 16.84 8.59
CA SER A 135 -9.29 16.05 9.16
C SER A 135 -9.60 14.86 8.26
N TYR A 136 -9.34 13.65 8.73
CA TYR A 136 -9.66 12.41 8.03
C TYR A 136 -11.02 11.84 8.48
N GLN A 137 -11.85 11.39 7.55
CA GLN A 137 -13.17 10.84 7.86
C GLN A 137 -13.08 9.35 8.23
N VAL A 138 -13.76 8.96 9.30
CA VAL A 138 -13.88 7.56 9.72
C VAL A 138 -15.16 6.97 9.14
N ARG A 139 -15.09 5.76 8.59
CA ARG A 139 -16.28 5.05 8.09
C ARG A 139 -17.18 4.67 9.26
N THR A 140 -18.44 5.12 9.22
CA THR A 140 -19.43 4.88 10.28
C THR A 140 -19.99 3.46 10.30
N ASN A 141 -19.84 2.72 9.20
CA ASN A 141 -20.43 1.40 9.02
C ASN A 141 -19.47 0.25 9.39
N VAL A 142 -18.28 0.57 9.92
CA VAL A 142 -17.25 -0.40 10.29
C VAL A 142 -16.84 -0.13 11.73
N THR A 143 -16.71 -1.19 12.53
CA THR A 143 -16.20 -1.08 13.90
C THR A 143 -14.73 -0.64 13.85
N ALA A 144 -14.45 0.58 14.32
CA ALA A 144 -13.09 1.08 14.42
C ALA A 144 -12.31 0.38 15.55
N GLU A 145 -10.99 0.29 15.38
CA GLU A 145 -10.12 -0.19 16.46
C GLU A 145 -10.24 0.74 17.68
N PRO A 146 -10.17 0.23 18.93
CA PRO A 146 -10.43 1.03 20.14
C PRO A 146 -9.58 2.30 20.23
N VAL A 147 -8.31 2.21 19.81
CA VAL A 147 -7.37 3.35 19.82
C VAL A 147 -7.78 4.41 18.78
N VAL A 148 -8.30 4.00 17.62
CA VAL A 148 -8.79 4.90 16.58
C VAL A 148 -10.11 5.54 17.01
N ALA A 149 -11.02 4.75 17.60
CA ALA A 149 -12.30 5.23 18.13
C ALA A 149 -12.10 6.30 19.20
N ALA A 150 -11.13 6.12 20.11
CA ALA A 150 -10.81 7.08 21.17
C ALA A 150 -10.32 8.44 20.65
N LEU A 151 -9.74 8.48 19.44
CA LEU A 151 -9.25 9.71 18.79
C LEU A 151 -10.28 10.36 17.88
N THR A 152 -11.43 9.70 17.66
CA THR A 152 -12.47 10.18 16.76
C THR A 152 -13.33 11.24 17.44
N ASP A 153 -13.45 12.39 16.80
CA ASP A 153 -14.31 13.48 17.22
C ASP A 153 -15.25 13.85 16.07
N ASN A 154 -16.56 13.76 16.29
CA ASN A 154 -17.58 14.01 15.27
C ASN A 154 -17.35 13.21 13.95
N GLY A 155 -16.91 11.96 14.07
CA GLY A 155 -16.63 11.07 12.92
C GLY A 155 -15.36 11.42 12.15
N ARG A 156 -14.50 12.28 12.70
CA ARG A 156 -13.26 12.75 12.08
C ARG A 156 -12.07 12.59 13.03
N ILE A 157 -10.89 12.36 12.47
CA ILE A 157 -9.64 12.26 13.22
C ILE A 157 -8.59 13.19 12.57
N PRO A 158 -7.86 14.01 13.35
CA PRO A 158 -6.71 14.72 12.81
C PRO A 158 -5.62 13.71 12.40
N ALA A 159 -5.24 13.71 11.12
CA ALA A 159 -4.25 12.80 10.59
C ALA A 159 -3.34 13.49 9.56
N ALA A 160 -2.09 13.06 9.49
CA ALA A 160 -1.12 13.53 8.52
C ALA A 160 -0.75 12.40 7.56
N ALA A 161 -0.70 12.71 6.25
CA ALA A 161 -0.14 11.81 5.26
C ALA A 161 1.39 11.85 5.35
N CYS A 162 2.02 10.71 5.61
CA CYS A 162 3.45 10.59 5.84
C CYS A 162 4.08 9.61 4.85
N LYS A 163 5.35 9.87 4.54
CA LYS A 163 6.24 8.87 3.94
C LYS A 163 7.07 8.23 5.04
N TRP A 164 7.11 6.91 5.07
CA TRP A 164 7.91 6.16 6.03
C TRP A 164 9.33 5.94 5.51
N GLY A 165 10.34 6.35 6.27
CA GLY A 165 11.76 6.21 5.93
C GLY A 165 12.44 7.54 5.54
N GLY A 166 13.76 7.50 5.39
CA GLY A 166 14.60 8.68 5.12
C GLY A 166 14.35 9.31 3.75
N ALA A 167 14.51 10.63 3.62
CA ALA A 167 14.19 11.38 2.38
C ALA A 167 14.77 10.81 1.08
N ASN A 168 15.93 10.17 1.16
CA ASN A 168 16.65 9.64 -0.01
C ASN A 168 16.31 8.17 -0.32
N ASP A 169 15.40 7.54 0.45
CA ASP A 169 14.99 6.16 0.23
C ASP A 169 13.92 6.12 -0.89
N PRO A 170 14.16 5.44 -2.03
CA PRO A 170 13.19 5.32 -3.09
C PRO A 170 12.04 4.34 -2.75
N ARG A 171 12.17 3.54 -1.69
CA ARG A 171 11.16 2.55 -1.26
C ARG A 171 10.26 3.06 -0.14
N ARG A 172 10.13 4.38 -0.01
CA ARG A 172 9.27 4.96 1.02
C ARG A 172 7.81 4.68 0.75
N GLU A 173 7.14 4.17 1.77
CA GLU A 173 5.74 3.81 1.69
C GLU A 173 4.83 4.90 2.28
N ASP A 174 3.60 4.95 1.77
CA ASP A 174 2.57 5.83 2.30
C ASP A 174 2.05 5.32 3.64
N PHE A 175 1.97 6.23 4.61
CA PHE A 175 1.54 5.93 5.96
C PHE A 175 0.64 7.03 6.49
N LEU A 176 -0.48 6.66 7.13
CA LEU A 176 -1.38 7.61 7.75
C LEU A 176 -1.05 7.74 9.25
N LEU A 177 -0.51 8.89 9.66
CA LEU A 177 -0.25 9.14 11.07
C LEU A 177 -1.43 9.87 11.70
N LEU A 178 -2.13 9.19 12.62
CA LEU A 178 -3.17 9.80 13.45
C LEU A 178 -2.50 10.66 14.53
N VAL A 179 -2.88 11.92 14.62
CA VAL A 179 -2.27 12.90 15.52
C VAL A 179 -3.29 13.27 16.60
N PRO A 180 -3.10 12.81 17.86
CA PRO A 180 -3.94 13.23 18.97
C PRO A 180 -3.88 14.74 19.16
N LYS A 181 -5.00 15.35 19.56
CA LYS A 181 -5.10 16.82 19.70
C LYS A 181 -4.11 17.36 20.72
N GLU A 182 -3.81 16.61 21.77
CA GLU A 182 -2.86 17.02 22.81
C GLU A 182 -1.42 17.11 22.28
N LEU A 183 -1.11 16.36 21.22
CA LEU A 183 0.22 16.27 20.63
C LEU A 183 0.37 17.08 19.33
N ALA A 184 -0.69 17.77 18.89
CA ALA A 184 -0.67 18.57 17.68
C ALA A 184 0.38 19.69 17.73
N GLY A 185 0.55 20.34 18.88
CA GLY A 185 1.58 21.37 19.07
C GLY A 185 3.00 20.82 18.91
N VAL A 186 3.26 19.63 19.45
CA VAL A 186 4.54 18.93 19.29
C VAL A 186 4.79 18.57 17.82
N PHE A 187 3.78 18.03 17.14
CA PHE A 187 3.85 17.72 15.72
C PHE A 187 4.17 18.97 14.87
N SER A 188 3.51 20.10 15.15
CA SER A 188 3.72 21.36 14.42
C SER A 188 5.09 22.00 14.66
N SER A 189 5.80 21.61 15.72
CA SER A 189 7.15 22.08 15.99
C SER A 189 8.23 21.39 15.15
N ALA A 190 7.90 20.26 14.51
CA ALA A 190 8.84 19.50 13.70
C ALA A 190 9.35 20.30 12.48
N PRO A 191 10.64 20.18 12.14
CA PRO A 191 11.27 20.96 11.06
C PRO A 191 10.64 20.64 9.70
N VAL A 192 10.38 21.69 8.92
CA VAL A 192 9.85 21.56 7.57
C VAL A 192 11.00 21.43 6.57
N THR A 193 10.94 20.41 5.74
CA THR A 193 11.86 20.11 4.65
C THR A 193 11.11 20.04 3.32
N SER A 194 11.81 20.33 2.22
CA SER A 194 11.30 20.05 0.88
C SER A 194 11.64 18.61 0.53
N ASP A 195 10.64 17.84 0.15
CA ASP A 195 10.76 16.43 -0.23
C ASP A 195 9.89 16.21 -1.46
N GLU A 196 10.51 15.86 -2.59
CA GLU A 196 9.85 15.76 -3.91
C GLU A 196 9.03 17.01 -4.27
N PHE A 197 9.58 18.20 -3.98
CA PHE A 197 8.92 19.51 -4.15
C PHE A 197 7.70 19.75 -3.26
N GLN A 198 7.38 18.83 -2.35
CA GLN A 198 6.34 18.99 -1.34
C GLN A 198 6.94 19.41 0.00
N ARG A 199 6.24 20.30 0.72
CA ARG A 199 6.65 20.68 2.08
C ARG A 199 6.20 19.61 3.05
N ARG A 200 7.15 18.86 3.58
CA ARG A 200 6.92 17.82 4.60
C ARG A 200 7.68 18.16 5.88
N ARG A 201 7.16 17.72 7.01
CA ARG A 201 7.80 17.80 8.31
C ARG A 201 8.60 16.55 8.53
N ARG A 202 9.91 16.69 8.72
CA ARG A 202 10.79 15.59 9.08
C ARG A 202 10.68 15.34 10.58
N MET A 203 10.32 14.13 10.97
CA MET A 203 10.18 13.77 12.37
C MET A 203 10.70 12.36 12.64
N VAL A 204 11.43 12.22 13.75
CA VAL A 204 11.72 10.92 14.35
C VAL A 204 10.71 10.74 15.47
N ALA A 205 9.73 9.87 15.24
CA ALA A 205 8.53 9.77 16.04
C ALA A 205 8.43 8.41 16.73
N THR A 206 7.85 8.40 17.91
CA THR A 206 7.31 7.19 18.52
C THR A 206 5.87 7.04 18.07
N VAL A 207 5.57 5.93 17.43
CA VAL A 207 4.29 5.63 16.80
C VAL A 207 3.76 4.32 17.37
N GLU A 208 2.49 4.29 17.72
CA GLU A 208 1.80 3.04 17.99
C GLU A 208 1.24 2.48 16.69
N TRP A 209 1.64 1.26 16.33
CA TRP A 209 1.19 0.62 15.10
C TRP A 209 -0.26 0.15 15.21
N VAL A 210 -1.11 0.67 14.32
CA VAL A 210 -2.51 0.24 14.12
C VAL A 210 -2.57 -0.76 12.95
N GLY A 211 -1.74 -0.53 11.93
CA GLY A 211 -1.73 -1.33 10.72
C GLY A 211 -2.87 -0.95 9.78
N PRO A 212 -3.23 -1.83 8.83
CA PRO A 212 -4.35 -1.60 7.92
C PRO A 212 -5.67 -1.52 8.69
N SER A 213 -6.43 -0.44 8.46
CA SER A 213 -7.73 -0.22 9.09
C SER A 213 -8.82 0.06 8.05
N GLU A 214 -9.86 -0.78 8.02
CA GLU A 214 -11.04 -0.57 7.15
C GLU A 214 -11.80 0.70 7.50
N ALA A 215 -11.80 1.10 8.78
CA ALA A 215 -12.41 2.34 9.25
C ALA A 215 -11.73 3.58 8.64
N LEU A 216 -10.47 3.45 8.20
CA LEU A 216 -9.66 4.49 7.55
C LEU A 216 -9.43 4.19 6.05
N SER A 217 -10.33 3.42 5.43
CA SER A 217 -10.28 3.03 4.01
C SER A 217 -9.06 2.18 3.66
N LEU A 218 -8.75 1.17 4.47
CA LEU A 218 -7.64 0.22 4.30
C LEU A 218 -6.24 0.87 4.30
N ARG A 219 -6.14 2.13 4.75
CA ARG A 219 -4.83 2.76 4.93
C ARG A 219 -4.09 2.12 6.10
N THR A 220 -2.79 1.90 5.91
CA THR A 220 -1.88 1.57 6.99
C THR A 220 -1.72 2.80 7.87
N ALA A 221 -2.06 2.65 9.15
CA ALA A 221 -2.07 3.77 10.08
C ALA A 221 -1.26 3.48 11.34
N GLY A 222 -0.96 4.55 12.06
CA GLY A 222 -0.50 4.48 13.44
C GLY A 222 -0.76 5.77 14.18
N VAL A 223 -0.67 5.70 15.50
CA VAL A 223 -0.95 6.84 16.38
C VAL A 223 0.36 7.50 16.80
N PHE A 224 0.44 8.80 16.59
CA PHE A 224 1.55 9.59 17.09
C PHE A 224 1.53 9.61 18.62
N ARG A 225 2.61 9.14 19.25
CA ARG A 225 2.78 9.13 20.71
C ARG A 225 3.83 10.12 21.19
N GLY A 226 4.55 10.78 20.28
CA GLY A 226 5.50 11.84 20.59
C GLY A 226 6.77 11.76 19.73
N MET A 227 7.67 12.73 19.93
CA MET A 227 9.00 12.68 19.30
C MET A 227 9.84 11.62 20.00
N ALA A 228 10.54 10.79 19.21
CA ALA A 228 11.53 9.87 19.73
C ALA A 228 12.79 10.66 20.13
N ARG A 229 13.32 10.33 21.31
CA ARG A 229 14.60 10.84 21.83
C ARG A 229 15.74 9.94 21.38
#